data_AF-A0A290S3R0-F1
#
_entry.id   AF-A0A290S3R0-F1
#
_cell.length_a   1.000
_cell.length_b   1.000
_cell.length_c   1.000
_cell.angle_alpha   90.00
_cell.angle_beta   90.00
_cell.angle_gamma   90.00
#
_symmetry.space_group_name_H-M   'P 1'
#
loop_
_entity.id
_entity.type
_entity.pdbx_description
1 polymer ?
#
loop_
_entity_poly.entity_id
_entity_poly.type
_entity_poly.pdbx_seq_one_letter_code
_entity_poly.pdbx_strand_id
1 'polypeptide(L)'
;MGIATFTATNQELLVGILTLVDTALLAGLLLIITFSGYENFVSKLNIDNHEDRPSWMGKVGFSGLKMKLISAIVAISAVELLKVFINSGAYPSDELLWKVTIHVTFVMSGVLFALTDYLNSKTQSH
;
A
#
# COMPACT_ATOMS: atom_id res chain seq x y z
N MET A 1 -1.33 -32.95 -4.42
CA MET A 1 -2.11 -31.87 -3.78
C MET A 1 -2.40 -30.78 -4.80
N GLY A 2 -3.29 -31.01 -5.78
CA GLY A 2 -3.41 -30.09 -6.94
C GLY A 2 -4.81 -29.88 -7.51
N ILE A 3 -5.89 -30.28 -6.83
CA ILE A 3 -7.24 -30.22 -7.44
C ILE A 3 -8.36 -29.84 -6.44
N ALA A 4 -8.03 -29.34 -5.25
CA ALA A 4 -9.05 -28.86 -4.30
C ALA A 4 -9.52 -27.42 -4.58
N THR A 5 -9.05 -26.79 -5.66
CA THR A 5 -9.12 -25.33 -5.88
C THR A 5 -10.48 -24.82 -6.36
N PHE A 6 -11.48 -25.67 -6.65
CA PHE A 6 -12.74 -25.22 -7.27
C PHE A 6 -14.02 -25.47 -6.46
N THR A 7 -13.91 -25.82 -5.18
CA THR A 7 -15.06 -25.81 -4.25
C THR A 7 -14.91 -24.69 -3.23
N ALA A 8 -14.74 -23.46 -3.72
CA ALA A 8 -14.83 -22.25 -2.90
C ALA A 8 -16.24 -21.68 -3.01
N THR A 9 -16.80 -21.24 -1.90
CA THR A 9 -18.02 -20.43 -1.92
C THR A 9 -17.75 -19.11 -2.68
N ASN A 10 -18.79 -18.50 -3.26
CA ASN A 10 -18.64 -17.22 -3.99
C ASN A 10 -17.93 -16.15 -3.15
N GLN A 11 -18.12 -16.20 -1.82
CA GLN A 11 -17.50 -15.29 -0.87
C GLN A 11 -15.99 -15.52 -0.70
N GLU A 12 -15.56 -16.77 -0.57
CA GLU A 12 -14.14 -17.14 -0.49
C GLU A 12 -13.39 -16.80 -1.79
N LEU A 13 -14.05 -17.00 -2.94
CA LEU A 13 -13.50 -16.63 -4.25
C LEU A 13 -13.25 -15.12 -4.34
N LEU A 14 -14.21 -14.30 -3.92
CA LEU A 14 -14.09 -12.85 -3.93
C LEU A 14 -12.95 -12.38 -3.00
N VAL A 15 -12.87 -12.92 -1.80
CA VAL A 15 -11.78 -12.64 -0.85
C VAL A 15 -10.41 -13.04 -1.41
N GLY A 16 -10.34 -14.18 -2.10
CA GLY A 16 -9.12 -14.65 -2.77
C GLY A 16 -8.66 -13.68 -3.86
N ILE A 17 -9.57 -13.22 -4.73
CA ILE A 17 -9.27 -12.25 -5.79
C ILE A 17 -8.78 -10.92 -5.19
N LEU A 18 -9.47 -10.39 -4.17
CA LEU A 18 -9.07 -9.15 -3.50
C LEU A 18 -7.65 -9.25 -2.92
N THR A 19 -7.32 -10.38 -2.30
CA THR A 19 -5.99 -10.63 -1.72
C THR A 19 -4.90 -10.71 -2.80
N LEU A 20 -5.21 -11.33 -3.94
CA LEU A 20 -4.27 -11.44 -5.06
C LEU A 20 -3.97 -10.07 -5.68
N VAL A 21 -5.01 -9.26 -5.90
CA VAL A 21 -4.87 -7.90 -6.43
C VAL A 21 -4.03 -7.04 -5.50
N ASP A 22 -4.32 -7.07 -4.19
CA ASP A 22 -3.57 -6.31 -3.19
C ASP A 22 -2.08 -6.74 -3.14
N THR A 23 -1.81 -8.04 -3.16
CA THR A 23 -0.44 -8.58 -3.20
C THR A 23 0.33 -8.13 -4.45
N ALA A 24 -0.33 -8.14 -5.62
CA ALA A 24 0.29 -7.69 -6.86
C ALA A 24 0.61 -6.18 -6.84
N LEU A 25 -0.29 -5.36 -6.31
CA LEU A 25 -0.07 -3.93 -6.13
C LEU A 25 1.08 -3.65 -5.16
N LEU A 26 1.15 -4.38 -4.04
CA LEU A 26 2.25 -4.29 -3.08
C LEU A 26 3.59 -4.67 -3.70
N ALA A 27 3.66 -5.72 -4.52
CA ALA A 27 4.87 -6.12 -5.22
C ALA A 27 5.38 -5.02 -6.18
N GLY A 28 4.47 -4.42 -6.95
CA GLY A 28 4.81 -3.28 -7.81
C GLY A 28 5.33 -2.07 -7.03
N LEU A 29 4.75 -1.80 -5.87
CA LEU A 29 5.23 -0.74 -4.98
C LEU A 29 6.60 -1.05 -4.37
N LEU A 30 6.84 -2.28 -3.93
CA LEU A 30 8.14 -2.71 -3.41
C LEU A 30 9.24 -2.52 -4.45
N LEU A 31 8.95 -2.78 -5.73
CA LEU A 31 9.86 -2.49 -6.83
C LEU A 31 10.22 -1.00 -6.88
N ILE A 32 9.22 -0.11 -6.85
CA ILE A 32 9.42 1.35 -6.86
C ILE A 32 10.27 1.78 -5.66
N ILE A 33 9.95 1.29 -4.45
CA ILE A 33 10.67 1.62 -3.22
C ILE A 33 12.13 1.16 -3.30
N THR A 34 12.38 -0.03 -3.83
CA THR A 34 13.74 -0.60 -3.94
C THR A 34 14.61 0.25 -4.87
N PHE A 35 14.14 0.52 -6.09
CA PHE A 35 14.92 1.29 -7.06
C PHE A 35 15.09 2.75 -6.64
N SER A 36 14.04 3.39 -6.15
CA SER A 36 14.14 4.77 -5.68
C SER A 36 14.98 4.88 -4.41
N GLY A 37 14.94 3.88 -3.52
CA GLY A 37 15.84 3.80 -2.37
C GLY A 37 17.30 3.70 -2.80
N TYR A 38 17.61 2.83 -3.76
CA TYR A 38 18.96 2.73 -4.33
C TYR A 38 19.44 4.06 -4.92
N GLU A 39 18.59 4.74 -5.70
CA GLU A 39 18.93 6.02 -6.34
C GLU A 39 19.15 7.15 -5.33
N ASN A 40 18.35 7.20 -4.27
CA ASN A 40 18.44 8.23 -3.23
C ASN A 40 19.63 8.02 -2.27
N PHE A 41 20.02 6.77 -2.00
CA PHE A 41 20.98 6.46 -0.92
C PHE A 41 22.32 5.86 -1.38
N VAL A 42 22.39 5.27 -2.58
CA VAL A 42 23.59 4.56 -3.05
C VAL A 42 24.19 5.24 -4.27
N SER A 43 23.46 5.28 -5.39
CA SER A 43 23.98 5.83 -6.65
C SER A 43 22.87 6.14 -7.65
N LYS A 44 23.07 7.17 -8.47
CA LYS A 44 22.17 7.47 -9.58
C LYS A 44 22.27 6.41 -10.68
N LEU A 45 21.12 5.98 -11.20
CA LEU A 45 21.04 5.09 -12.35
C LEU A 45 21.22 5.90 -13.65
N ASN A 46 22.19 5.55 -14.49
CA ASN A 46 22.48 6.27 -15.74
C ASN A 46 21.69 5.69 -16.93
N ILE A 47 20.38 5.96 -16.99
CA ILE A 47 19.44 5.40 -17.99
C ILE A 47 18.54 6.47 -18.62
N ASP A 48 18.92 7.74 -18.55
CA ASP A 48 18.07 8.89 -18.90
C ASP A 48 17.54 8.90 -20.35
N ASN A 49 18.23 8.24 -21.29
CA ASN A 49 17.84 8.15 -22.71
C ASN A 49 17.31 6.78 -23.15
N HIS A 50 16.97 5.89 -22.20
CA HIS A 50 16.45 4.56 -22.52
C HIS A 50 14.92 4.60 -22.67
N GLU A 51 14.38 4.01 -23.75
CA GLU A 51 12.94 3.99 -24.04
C GLU A 51 12.12 3.34 -22.90
N ASP A 52 12.65 2.26 -22.33
CA ASP A 52 12.00 1.53 -21.22
C ASP A 52 12.14 2.21 -19.84
N ARG A 53 12.71 3.43 -19.75
CA ARG A 53 12.86 4.11 -18.47
C ARG A 53 11.47 4.43 -17.87
N PRO A 54 11.14 3.90 -16.67
CA PRO A 54 9.85 4.19 -16.06
C PRO A 54 9.70 5.67 -15.72
N SER A 55 8.52 6.24 -15.97
CA SER A 55 8.26 7.68 -15.83
C SER A 55 8.40 8.23 -14.40
N TRP A 56 8.38 7.36 -13.39
CA TRP A 56 8.56 7.67 -11.97
C TRP A 56 10.03 7.72 -11.53
N MET A 57 10.94 7.09 -12.29
CA MET A 57 12.36 6.99 -11.95
C MET A 57 13.02 8.38 -12.03
N GLY A 58 13.86 8.76 -11.05
CA GLY A 58 14.40 10.12 -10.94
C GLY A 58 13.48 11.18 -10.32
N LYS A 59 12.18 10.90 -10.12
CA LYS A 59 11.20 11.88 -9.62
C LYS A 59 10.71 11.60 -8.20
N VAL A 60 10.85 10.37 -7.72
CA VAL A 60 10.40 10.00 -6.37
C VAL A 60 11.54 10.25 -5.38
N GLY A 61 11.45 11.37 -4.66
CA GLY A 61 12.35 11.67 -3.53
C GLY A 61 11.96 10.92 -2.26
N PHE A 62 12.82 10.99 -1.24
CA PHE A 62 12.64 10.28 0.04
C PHE A 62 11.30 10.57 0.75
N SER A 63 10.81 11.82 0.71
CA SER A 63 9.49 12.15 1.29
C SER A 63 8.34 11.47 0.53
N GLY A 64 8.40 11.48 -0.80
CA GLY A 64 7.45 10.75 -1.65
C GLY A 64 7.48 9.24 -1.42
N LEU A 65 8.64 8.67 -1.10
CA LEU A 65 8.78 7.27 -0.72
C LEU A 65 8.01 6.93 0.57
N LYS A 66 8.19 7.75 1.60
CA LYS A 66 7.49 7.61 2.89
C LYS A 66 5.98 7.68 2.69
N MET A 67 5.50 8.66 1.92
CA MET A 67 4.07 8.81 1.64
C MET A 67 3.49 7.61 0.88
N LYS A 68 4.21 7.09 -0.12
CA LYS A 68 3.78 5.89 -0.85
C LYS A 68 3.67 4.67 0.06
N LEU A 69 4.64 4.45 0.94
CA LEU A 69 4.61 3.35 1.91
C LEU A 69 3.40 3.45 2.84
N ILE A 70 3.18 4.62 3.44
CA ILE A 70 2.07 4.83 4.38
C ILE A 70 0.72 4.64 3.68
N SER A 71 0.57 5.17 2.46
CA SER A 71 -0.65 5.00 1.67
C SER A 71 -0.97 3.52 1.37
N ALA A 72 0.07 2.70 1.16
CA ALA A 72 -0.10 1.28 0.91
C ALA A 72 -0.49 0.52 2.17
N ILE A 73 0.10 0.83 3.32
CA ILE A 73 -0.29 0.22 4.61
C ILE A 73 -1.78 0.49 4.90
N VAL A 74 -2.24 1.73 4.68
CA VAL A 74 -3.65 2.09 4.84
C VAL A 74 -4.54 1.32 3.86
N ALA A 75 -4.14 1.18 2.60
CA ALA A 75 -4.89 0.44 1.58
C ALA A 75 -5.01 -1.06 1.91
N ILE A 76 -3.91 -1.71 2.27
CA ILE A 76 -3.87 -3.13 2.67
C ILE A 76 -4.79 -3.35 3.87
N SER A 77 -4.69 -2.46 4.87
CA SER A 77 -5.54 -2.48 6.05
C SER A 77 -7.04 -2.34 5.71
N ALA A 78 -7.40 -1.51 4.73
CA ALA A 78 -8.78 -1.36 4.28
C ALA A 78 -9.29 -2.62 3.59
N VAL A 79 -8.46 -3.24 2.73
CA VAL A 79 -8.79 -4.51 2.06
C VAL A 79 -9.01 -5.61 3.09
N GLU A 80 -8.16 -5.70 4.11
CA GLU A 80 -8.32 -6.66 5.20
C GLU A 80 -9.62 -6.44 5.99
N LEU A 81 -9.97 -5.19 6.27
CA LEU A 81 -11.23 -4.85 6.94
C LEU A 81 -12.45 -5.24 6.08
N LEU A 82 -12.36 -5.08 4.76
CA LEU A 82 -13.42 -5.49 3.83
C LEU A 82 -13.62 -7.01 3.84
N LYS A 83 -12.55 -7.82 3.87
CA LYS A 83 -12.65 -9.29 3.97
C LYS A 83 -13.37 -9.70 5.25
N VAL A 84 -12.98 -9.07 6.35
CA VAL A 84 -13.57 -9.33 7.67
C VAL A 84 -15.04 -8.90 7.72
N PHE A 85 -15.39 -7.78 7.08
CA PHE A 85 -16.77 -7.32 6.99
C PHE A 85 -17.66 -8.30 6.19
N ILE A 86 -17.15 -8.77 5.05
CA ILE A 86 -17.83 -9.75 4.20
C ILE A 86 -18.10 -11.06 4.98
N ASN A 87 -17.17 -11.48 5.84
CA ASN A 87 -17.33 -12.64 6.72
C ASN A 87 -17.63 -12.26 8.19
N SER A 88 -18.34 -11.15 8.42
CA SER A 88 -18.54 -10.59 9.77
C SER A 88 -19.20 -11.56 10.75
N GLY A 89 -20.07 -12.46 10.27
CA GLY A 89 -20.70 -13.49 11.11
C GLY A 89 -19.73 -14.52 11.69
N ALA A 90 -18.49 -14.60 11.19
CA ALA A 90 -17.44 -15.48 11.71
C ALA A 90 -16.57 -14.83 12.80
N TYR A 91 -16.75 -13.52 13.08
CA TYR A 91 -15.93 -12.78 14.03
C TYR A 91 -16.75 -12.28 15.21
N PRO A 92 -16.24 -12.38 16.46
CA PRO A 92 -16.88 -11.75 17.59
C PRO A 92 -16.84 -10.22 17.46
N SER A 93 -17.88 -9.54 17.93
CA SER A 93 -18.05 -8.08 17.82
C SER A 93 -16.85 -7.29 18.36
N ASP A 94 -16.21 -7.77 19.43
CA ASP A 94 -15.04 -7.12 20.02
C ASP A 94 -13.84 -7.13 19.06
N GLU A 95 -13.63 -8.23 18.33
CA GLU A 95 -12.55 -8.33 17.35
C GLU A 95 -12.80 -7.40 16.15
N LEU A 96 -14.05 -7.30 15.70
CA LEU A 96 -14.46 -6.36 14.65
C LEU A 96 -14.17 -4.91 15.06
N LEU A 97 -14.52 -4.53 16.29
CA LEU A 97 -14.26 -3.18 16.83
C LEU A 97 -12.76 -2.86 16.88
N TRP A 98 -11.92 -3.81 17.32
CA TRP A 98 -10.47 -3.62 17.33
C TRP A 98 -9.89 -3.45 15.94
N LYS A 99 -10.32 -4.25 14.96
CA LYS A 99 -9.87 -4.12 13.57
C LYS A 99 -10.25 -2.77 12.96
N VAL A 100 -11.47 -2.29 13.20
CA VAL A 100 -11.90 -0.94 12.78
C VAL A 100 -11.06 0.14 13.47
N THR A 101 -10.83 0.01 14.78
CA THR A 101 -10.07 1.00 15.57
C THR A 101 -8.62 1.11 15.09
N ILE A 102 -7.97 -0.02 14.80
CA ILE A 102 -6.62 -0.07 14.23
C ILE A 102 -6.60 0.60 12.85
N HIS A 103 -7.57 0.29 11.98
CA HIS A 103 -7.65 0.91 10.66
C HIS A 103 -7.78 2.44 10.75
N VAL A 104 -8.67 2.93 11.63
CA VAL A 104 -8.82 4.37 11.88
C VAL A 104 -7.52 4.99 12.37
N THR A 105 -6.75 4.29 13.22
CA THR A 105 -5.43 4.75 13.68
C THR A 105 -4.44 4.89 12.53
N PHE A 106 -4.43 3.95 11.58
CA PHE A 106 -3.59 4.06 10.36
C PHE A 106 -4.03 5.21 9.46
N VAL A 107 -5.33 5.39 9.24
CA VAL A 107 -5.86 6.52 8.45
C VAL A 107 -5.47 7.84 9.08
N MET A 108 -5.69 8.01 10.39
CA MET A 108 -5.30 9.21 11.13
C MET A 108 -3.81 9.47 11.03
N SER A 109 -2.97 8.45 11.21
CA SER A 109 -1.52 8.57 11.04
C SER A 109 -1.15 9.02 9.62
N GLY A 110 -1.78 8.43 8.60
CA GLY A 110 -1.58 8.82 7.20
C GLY A 110 -1.95 10.27 6.92
N VAL A 111 -3.06 10.75 7.47
CA VAL A 111 -3.48 12.15 7.37
C VAL A 111 -2.48 13.08 8.04
N LEU A 112 -1.98 12.75 9.23
CA LEU A 112 -0.96 13.54 9.92
C LEU A 112 0.35 13.62 9.13
N PHE A 113 0.77 12.52 8.51
CA PHE A 113 1.94 12.50 7.63
C PHE A 113 1.73 13.34 6.38
N ALA A 114 0.57 13.22 5.73
CA ALA A 114 0.21 14.04 4.57
C ALA A 114 0.18 15.54 4.93
N LEU A 115 -0.34 15.89 6.10
CA LEU A 115 -0.36 17.25 6.59
C LEU A 115 1.06 17.78 6.84
N THR A 116 1.93 16.98 7.44
CA THR A 116 3.34 17.35 7.67
C THR A 116 4.07 17.61 6.35
N ASP A 117 3.89 16.73 5.35
CA ASP A 117 4.48 16.91 4.03
C ASP A 117 3.94 18.15 3.31
N TYR A 118 2.62 18.39 3.40
CA TYR A 118 1.97 19.59 2.86
C TYR A 118 2.50 20.88 3.48
N LEU A 119 2.65 20.93 4.82
CA LEU A 119 3.20 22.10 5.51
C LEU A 119 4.65 22.36 5.10
N ASN A 120 5.48 21.32 5.01
CA ASN A 120 6.86 21.44 4.56
C ASN A 120 6.97 21.95 3.11
N SER A 121 6.04 21.56 2.24
CA SER A 121 6.01 22.01 0.84
C SER A 121 5.73 23.51 0.69
N LYS A 122 5.03 24.14 1.65
CA LYS A 122 4.79 25.59 1.65
C LYS A 122 5.98 26.40 2.14
N THR A 123 6.75 25.86 3.08
CA THR A 123 7.90 26.58 3.66
C THR A 123 9.09 26.67 2.70
N GLN A 124 9.22 25.75 1.74
CA GLN A 124 10.27 25.75 0.71
C GLN A 124 10.04 26.79 -0.42
N SER A 125 9.02 27.65 -0.31
CA SER A 125 8.71 28.71 -1.29
C SER A 125 9.35 30.08 -0.95
N HIS A 126 10.33 30.11 -0.04
CA HIS A 126 11.12 31.31 0.30
C HIS A 126 12.61 31.05 0.20
#